data_AF-A0A644WHR2-F1
#
_entry.id   AF-A0A644WHR2-F1
#
_cell.length_a   1.000
_cell.length_b   1.000
_cell.length_c   1.000
_cell.angle_alpha   90.00
_cell.angle_beta   90.00
_cell.angle_gamma   90.00
#
_symmetry.space_group_name_H-M   'P 1'
#
loop_
_entity.id
_entity.type
_entity.pdbx_description
1 polymer ?
#
loop_
_entity_poly.entity_id
_entity_poly.type
_entity_poly.pdbx_seq_one_letter_code
_entity_poly.pdbx_strand_id
1 'polypeptide(L)'
;MEKRLTSDLADISDWSGKYVGAVLRIAALLHMAQNPSMPIFMDISRETMENAVKIGGYFLEHAKAAYSLMGADTVNKNAEYLLDSIKRNQLTEFSRRDAMRLCRRFKTADSLQPILTRLCEYGYIAPKPADAPNVYGRKPSEVYLTNPVVLEREGAGGAV
;
A
#
# COMPACT_ATOMS: atom_id res chain seq x y z
N MET A 1 -0.36 -20.81 9.49
CA MET A 1 0.11 -19.99 8.35
C MET A 1 -0.76 -18.75 8.16
N GLU A 2 -2.08 -18.86 8.29
CA GLU A 2 -3.04 -17.75 8.09
C GLU A 2 -2.86 -16.55 9.03
N LYS A 3 -2.53 -16.75 10.31
CA LYS A 3 -2.30 -15.64 11.26
C LYS A 3 -1.09 -14.74 10.92
N ARG A 4 -0.17 -15.18 10.06
CA ARG A 4 0.98 -14.37 9.62
C ARG A 4 0.67 -13.47 8.42
N LEU A 5 -0.46 -13.71 7.74
CA LEU A 5 -0.89 -12.89 6.60
C LEU A 5 -1.43 -11.53 7.04
N THR A 6 -1.86 -11.40 8.30
CA THR A 6 -2.56 -10.20 8.79
C THR A 6 -1.68 -9.13 9.43
N SER A 7 -0.41 -9.38 9.78
CA SER A 7 0.49 -8.33 10.32
C SER A 7 1.78 -8.14 9.52
N ASP A 8 2.52 -9.21 9.22
CA ASP A 8 3.87 -9.10 8.62
C ASP A 8 3.86 -8.90 7.10
N LEU A 9 2.70 -9.10 6.47
CA LEU A 9 2.53 -9.12 5.01
C LEU A 9 1.46 -8.15 4.52
N ALA A 10 0.89 -7.33 5.41
CA ALA A 10 -0.13 -6.35 5.07
C ALA A 10 0.38 -5.39 3.96
N ASP A 11 1.65 -4.98 4.07
CA ASP A 11 2.33 -4.10 3.11
C ASP A 11 2.56 -4.74 1.74
N ILE A 12 2.44 -6.07 1.64
CA ILE A 12 2.57 -6.83 0.39
C ILE A 12 1.34 -7.73 0.16
N SER A 13 0.15 -7.28 0.57
CA SER A 13 -1.11 -8.05 0.50
C SER A 13 -1.40 -8.59 -0.91
N ASP A 14 -1.23 -7.77 -1.95
CA ASP A 14 -1.40 -8.16 -3.37
C ASP A 14 -0.48 -9.31 -3.81
N TRP A 15 0.73 -9.37 -3.23
CA TRP A 15 1.71 -10.41 -3.52
C TRP A 15 1.47 -11.65 -2.65
N SER A 16 1.22 -11.45 -1.35
CA SER A 16 1.01 -12.54 -0.38
C SER A 16 -0.25 -13.35 -0.68
N GLY A 17 -1.30 -12.74 -1.26
CA GLY A 17 -2.47 -13.47 -1.75
C GLY A 17 -2.17 -14.50 -2.84
N LYS A 18 -1.05 -14.36 -3.56
CA LYS A 18 -0.61 -15.31 -4.61
C LYS A 18 0.39 -16.36 -4.10
N TYR A 19 0.85 -16.22 -2.86
CA TYR A 19 1.92 -17.03 -2.28
C TYR A 19 1.59 -18.53 -2.27
N VAL A 20 0.42 -18.89 -1.74
CA VAL A 20 0.00 -20.30 -1.63
C VAL A 20 -0.07 -20.95 -3.01
N GLY A 21 -0.69 -20.29 -3.99
CA GLY A 21 -0.76 -20.79 -5.36
C GLY A 21 0.60 -20.92 -6.03
N ALA A 22 1.54 -20.02 -5.74
CA ALA A 22 2.91 -20.11 -6.24
C ALA A 22 3.65 -21.34 -5.66
N VAL A 23 3.55 -21.56 -4.35
CA VAL A 23 4.14 -22.74 -3.70
C VAL A 23 3.58 -24.04 -4.27
N LEU A 24 2.26 -24.13 -4.50
CA LEU A 24 1.64 -25.30 -5.09
C LEU A 24 2.13 -25.58 -6.52
N ARG A 25 2.35 -24.54 -7.33
CA ARG A 25 2.92 -24.71 -8.68
C ARG A 25 4.37 -25.17 -8.62
N ILE A 26 5.17 -24.67 -7.68
CA ILE A 26 6.55 -25.14 -7.46
C ILE A 26 6.53 -26.62 -7.06
N ALA A 27 5.63 -27.03 -6.15
CA ALA A 27 5.48 -28.44 -5.75
C ALA A 27 5.14 -29.33 -6.95
N ALA A 28 4.22 -28.90 -7.83
CA ALA A 28 3.89 -29.62 -9.04
C ALA A 28 5.08 -29.74 -10.02
N LEU A 29 5.85 -28.67 -10.20
CA LEU A 29 7.05 -28.69 -11.07
C LEU A 29 8.13 -29.62 -10.52
N LEU A 30 8.40 -29.58 -9.21
CA LEU A 30 9.34 -30.50 -8.56
C LEU A 30 8.87 -31.95 -8.71
N HIS A 31 7.58 -32.20 -8.50
CA HIS A 31 6.99 -33.53 -8.66
C HIS A 31 7.15 -34.06 -10.08
N MET A 32 6.87 -33.25 -11.10
CA MET A 32 7.05 -33.62 -12.50
C MET A 32 8.52 -33.90 -12.84
N ALA A 33 9.45 -33.08 -12.32
CA ALA A 33 10.87 -33.27 -12.56
C ALA A 33 11.42 -34.56 -11.93
N GLN A 34 10.89 -34.96 -10.78
CA GLN A 34 11.28 -36.19 -10.09
C GLN A 34 10.67 -37.45 -10.73
N ASN A 35 9.56 -37.29 -11.45
CA ASN A 35 8.72 -38.41 -11.91
C ASN A 35 8.41 -38.31 -13.42
N PRO A 36 9.40 -38.56 -14.30
CA PRO A 36 9.27 -38.28 -15.73
C PRO A 36 8.30 -39.21 -16.48
N SER A 37 8.00 -40.40 -15.96
CA SER A 37 7.25 -41.43 -16.71
C SER A 37 5.73 -41.35 -16.52
N MET A 38 5.24 -41.04 -15.31
CA MET A 38 3.81 -41.02 -14.98
C MET A 38 3.49 -40.05 -13.81
N PRO A 39 3.85 -38.76 -13.90
CA PRO A 39 3.73 -37.84 -12.77
C PRO A 39 2.28 -37.57 -12.36
N ILE A 40 1.33 -37.70 -13.28
CA ILE A 40 -0.10 -37.43 -13.04
C ILE A 40 -0.83 -38.53 -12.27
N PHE A 41 -0.25 -39.73 -12.17
CA PHE A 41 -0.84 -40.88 -11.47
C PHE A 41 -0.24 -41.09 -10.09
N MET A 42 0.67 -40.21 -9.68
CA MET A 42 1.34 -40.29 -8.38
C MET A 42 1.05 -39.06 -7.57
N ASP A 43 0.79 -39.29 -6.28
CA ASP A 43 0.57 -38.22 -5.34
C ASP A 43 1.86 -37.42 -5.10
N ILE A 44 1.71 -36.11 -4.86
CA ILE A 44 2.83 -35.26 -4.46
C ILE A 44 3.29 -35.68 -3.07
N SER A 45 4.55 -36.08 -2.95
CA SER A 45 5.11 -36.51 -1.67
C SER A 45 5.19 -35.36 -0.67
N ARG A 46 5.18 -35.70 0.63
CA ARG A 46 5.44 -34.74 1.70
C ARG A 46 6.76 -34.00 1.49
N GLU A 47 7.81 -34.71 1.12
CA GLU A 47 9.15 -34.14 0.92
C GLU A 47 9.15 -33.11 -0.21
N THR A 48 8.47 -33.42 -1.33
CA THR A 48 8.32 -32.51 -2.46
C THR A 48 7.59 -31.22 -2.05
N MET A 49 6.53 -31.35 -1.24
CA MET A 49 5.79 -30.20 -0.71
C MET A 49 6.65 -29.37 0.26
N GLU A 50 7.38 -30.02 1.18
CA GLU A 50 8.28 -29.33 2.11
C GLU A 50 9.39 -28.55 1.39
N ASN A 51 9.96 -29.13 0.33
CA ASN A 51 10.96 -28.46 -0.49
C ASN A 51 10.36 -27.27 -1.26
N ALA A 52 9.14 -27.40 -1.79
CA ALA A 52 8.43 -26.29 -2.41
C ALA A 52 8.15 -25.15 -1.42
N VAL A 53 7.77 -25.46 -0.18
CA VAL A 53 7.56 -24.47 0.89
C VAL A 53 8.86 -23.75 1.24
N LYS A 54 10.01 -24.46 1.30
CA LYS A 54 11.32 -23.83 1.52
C LYS A 54 11.68 -22.83 0.42
N ILE A 55 11.48 -23.20 -0.84
CA ILE A 55 11.70 -22.30 -1.99
C ILE A 55 10.74 -21.10 -1.93
N GLY A 56 9.47 -21.34 -1.59
CA GLY A 56 8.49 -20.29 -1.36
C GLY A 56 8.96 -19.29 -0.31
N GLY A 57 9.45 -19.79 0.84
CA GLY A 57 9.99 -18.96 1.91
C GLY A 57 11.15 -18.07 1.45
N TYR A 58 12.06 -18.61 0.64
CA TYR A 58 13.15 -17.82 0.05
C TYR A 58 12.65 -16.65 -0.82
N PHE A 59 11.68 -16.90 -1.70
CA PHE A 59 11.10 -15.87 -2.54
C PHE A 59 10.28 -14.86 -1.76
N LEU A 60 9.62 -15.28 -0.68
CA LEU A 60 8.90 -14.40 0.22
C LEU A 60 9.83 -13.37 0.86
N GLU A 61 11.00 -13.79 1.36
CA GLU A 61 11.98 -12.86 1.93
C GLU A 61 12.55 -11.89 0.87
N HIS A 62 12.73 -12.34 -0.37
CA HIS A 62 13.12 -11.46 -1.48
C HIS A 62 12.03 -10.46 -1.85
N ALA A 63 10.77 -10.88 -1.86
CA ALA A 63 9.65 -9.99 -2.10
C ALA A 63 9.59 -8.90 -1.03
N LYS A 64 9.70 -9.26 0.26
CA LYS A 64 9.77 -8.27 1.35
C LYS A 64 10.89 -7.25 1.11
N ALA A 65 12.10 -7.70 0.83
CA ALA A 65 13.24 -6.81 0.58
C ALA A 65 13.00 -5.88 -0.62
N ALA A 66 12.49 -6.41 -1.73
CA ALA A 66 12.19 -5.62 -2.93
C ALA A 66 11.10 -4.57 -2.67
N TYR A 67 10.01 -4.94 -2.01
CA TYR A 67 8.92 -4.01 -1.68
C TYR A 67 9.36 -2.94 -0.68
N SER A 68 10.22 -3.28 0.30
CA SER A 68 10.83 -2.29 1.18
C SER A 68 11.71 -1.29 0.41
N LEU A 69 12.43 -1.73 -0.62
CA LEU A 69 13.26 -0.87 -1.47
C LEU A 69 12.42 0.02 -2.42
N MET A 70 11.24 -0.45 -2.85
CA MET A 70 10.40 0.24 -3.83
C MET A 70 9.57 1.42 -3.28
N GLY A 71 9.63 1.71 -1.97
CA GLY A 71 9.05 2.93 -1.39
C GLY A 71 7.52 2.98 -1.28
N ALA A 72 6.80 1.92 -1.69
CA ALA A 72 5.34 1.84 -1.54
C ALA A 72 4.91 1.93 -0.06
N ASP A 73 5.66 1.26 0.82
CA ASP A 73 5.45 1.31 2.27
C ASP A 73 5.78 2.71 2.85
N THR A 74 6.82 3.38 2.36
CA THR A 74 7.17 4.72 2.86
C THR A 74 6.16 5.78 2.44
N VAL A 75 5.59 5.69 1.24
CA VAL A 75 4.52 6.58 0.79
C VAL A 75 3.25 6.35 1.61
N ASN A 76 2.85 5.10 1.87
CA ASN A 76 1.67 4.80 2.68
C ASN A 76 1.83 5.27 4.13
N LYS A 77 2.96 4.96 4.78
CA LYS A 77 3.26 5.45 6.15
C LYS A 77 3.28 6.97 6.24
N ASN A 78 3.79 7.64 5.21
CA ASN A 78 3.78 9.09 5.16
C ASN A 78 2.39 9.68 4.85
N ALA A 79 1.56 8.96 4.09
CA ALA A 79 0.16 9.33 3.84
C ALA A 79 -0.67 9.21 5.11
N GLU A 80 -0.53 8.13 5.87
CA GLU A 80 -1.12 7.98 7.21
C GLU A 80 -0.69 9.12 8.14
N TYR A 81 0.61 9.42 8.19
CA TYR A 81 1.14 10.51 9.01
C TYR A 81 0.55 11.89 8.64
N LEU A 82 0.41 12.18 7.34
CA LEU A 82 -0.20 13.42 6.88
C LEU A 82 -1.70 13.43 7.20
N LEU A 83 -2.40 12.31 6.99
CA LEU A 83 -3.82 12.15 7.29
C LEU A 83 -4.12 12.37 8.79
N ASP A 84 -3.32 11.79 9.68
CA ASP A 84 -3.43 12.02 11.13
C ASP A 84 -3.17 13.47 11.51
N SER A 85 -2.25 14.13 10.81
CA SER A 85 -1.99 15.55 11.02
C SER A 85 -3.17 16.41 10.55
N ILE A 86 -3.79 16.08 9.42
CA ILE A 86 -5.02 16.72 8.93
C ILE A 86 -6.16 16.55 9.94
N LYS A 87 -6.39 15.32 10.44
CA LYS A 87 -7.42 15.00 11.44
C LYS A 87 -7.21 15.77 12.75
N ARG A 88 -5.99 15.77 13.28
CA ARG A 88 -5.65 16.47 14.54
C ARG A 88 -5.85 17.98 14.45
N ASN A 89 -5.60 18.57 13.29
CA ASN A 89 -5.72 20.02 13.07
C ASN A 89 -7.06 20.42 12.45
N GLN A 90 -7.96 19.46 12.20
CA GLN A 90 -9.28 19.68 11.62
C GLN A 90 -9.22 20.50 10.31
N LEU A 91 -8.26 20.16 9.45
CA LEU A 91 -8.04 20.90 8.21
C LEU A 91 -9.08 20.51 7.16
N THR A 92 -10.05 21.38 6.92
CA THR A 92 -11.04 21.23 5.85
C THR A 92 -10.47 21.54 4.47
N GLU A 93 -9.51 22.48 4.41
CA GLU A 93 -8.75 22.82 3.21
C GLU A 93 -7.28 23.12 3.56
N PHE A 94 -6.36 22.79 2.68
CA PHE A 94 -4.93 23.08 2.86
C PHE A 94 -4.19 23.15 1.52
N SER A 95 -3.11 23.93 1.46
CA SER A 95 -2.20 23.96 0.31
C SER A 95 -1.01 23.01 0.50
N ARG A 96 -0.26 22.72 -0.58
CA ARG A 96 1.03 22.00 -0.46
C ARG A 96 1.99 22.67 0.54
N ARG A 97 1.97 24.00 0.64
CA ARG A 97 2.84 24.74 1.58
C ARG A 97 2.43 24.50 3.02
N ASP A 98 1.13 24.44 3.29
CA ASP A 98 0.60 24.18 4.62
C ASP A 98 0.93 22.74 5.04
N ALA A 99 0.77 21.77 4.14
CA ALA A 99 1.19 20.39 4.38
C ALA A 99 2.69 20.28 4.71
N MET A 100 3.58 20.96 3.97
CA MET A 100 5.02 20.97 4.29
C MET A 100 5.34 21.67 5.62
N ARG A 101 4.61 22.75 5.96
CA ARG A 101 4.80 23.46 7.24
C ARG A 101 4.33 22.64 8.43
N LEU A 102 3.18 21.97 8.28
CA LEU A 102 2.58 21.11 9.28
C LEU A 102 3.43 19.86 9.52
N CYS A 103 3.91 19.25 8.44
CA CYS A 103 4.66 18.00 8.44
C CYS A 103 6.11 18.25 8.05
N ARG A 104 6.92 18.75 8.99
CA ARG A 104 8.35 19.09 8.78
C ARG A 104 9.23 17.92 8.32
N ARG A 105 8.73 16.68 8.36
CA ARG A 105 9.42 15.48 7.83
C ARG A 105 9.53 15.51 6.30
N PHE A 106 8.61 16.17 5.60
CA PHE A 106 8.65 16.29 4.15
C PHE A 106 9.63 17.40 3.77
N LYS A 107 10.82 16.99 3.29
CA LYS A 107 11.93 17.92 3.01
C LYS A 107 11.80 18.63 1.66
N THR A 108 11.11 18.03 0.70
CA THR A 108 10.95 18.56 -0.66
C THR A 108 9.52 18.42 -1.15
N ALA A 109 9.13 19.32 -2.06
CA ALA A 109 7.81 19.24 -2.73
C ALA A 109 7.65 17.93 -3.50
N ASP A 110 8.71 17.45 -4.14
CA ASP A 110 8.71 16.19 -4.90
C ASP A 110 8.49 14.97 -4.01
N SER A 111 8.96 15.01 -2.75
CA SER A 111 8.69 13.94 -1.78
C SER A 111 7.23 13.93 -1.28
N LEU A 112 6.58 15.10 -1.31
CA LEU A 112 5.19 15.26 -0.87
C LEU A 112 4.19 14.86 -1.96
N GLN A 113 4.52 15.06 -3.23
CA GLN A 113 3.57 14.84 -4.32
C GLN A 113 3.03 13.39 -4.39
N PRO A 114 3.86 12.32 -4.28
CA PRO A 114 3.35 10.95 -4.25
C PRO A 114 2.38 10.67 -3.10
N ILE A 115 2.60 11.31 -1.94
CA ILE A 115 1.76 11.18 -0.75
C ILE A 115 0.39 11.82 -1.01
N LEU A 116 0.38 13.03 -1.58
CA LEU A 116 -0.86 13.71 -1.95
C LEU A 116 -1.63 12.93 -3.01
N THR A 117 -0.94 12.42 -4.04
CA THR A 117 -1.55 11.57 -5.06
C THR A 117 -2.20 10.34 -4.43
N ARG A 118 -1.53 9.64 -3.50
CA ARG A 118 -2.08 8.47 -2.80
C ARG A 118 -3.35 8.81 -2.01
N LEU A 119 -3.35 9.93 -1.29
CA LEU A 119 -4.52 10.38 -0.52
C LEU A 119 -5.68 10.78 -1.44
N CYS A 120 -5.41 11.35 -2.61
CA CYS A 120 -6.41 11.61 -3.64
C CYS A 120 -6.99 10.32 -4.22
N GLU A 121 -6.14 9.35 -4.58
CA GLU A 121 -6.57 8.05 -5.13
C GLU A 121 -7.49 7.30 -4.16
N TYR A 122 -7.23 7.40 -2.85
CA TYR A 122 -8.06 6.81 -1.81
C TYR A 122 -9.30 7.64 -1.43
N GLY A 123 -9.46 8.85 -1.99
CA GLY A 123 -10.63 9.70 -1.71
C GLY A 123 -10.61 10.37 -0.33
N TYR A 124 -9.45 10.45 0.34
CA TYR A 124 -9.30 11.19 1.59
C TYR A 124 -9.23 12.69 1.37
N ILE A 125 -8.65 13.12 0.24
CA ILE A 125 -8.56 14.52 -0.17
C ILE A 125 -8.88 14.65 -1.67
N ALA A 126 -9.19 15.85 -2.14
CA ALA A 126 -9.38 16.14 -3.56
C ALA A 126 -8.81 17.51 -3.92
N PRO A 127 -8.22 17.72 -5.11
CA PRO A 127 -7.79 19.03 -5.54
C PRO A 127 -9.01 19.96 -5.72
N LYS A 128 -8.94 21.15 -5.15
CA LYS A 128 -9.97 22.19 -5.31
C LYS A 128 -9.92 22.68 -6.76
N PRO A 129 -11.05 22.68 -7.50
CA PRO A 129 -11.09 23.26 -8.83
C PRO A 129 -10.71 24.74 -8.75
N ALA A 130 -9.89 25.21 -9.69
CA ALA A 130 -9.45 26.59 -9.72
C ALA A 130 -10.61 27.51 -10.15
N ASP A 131 -10.86 28.58 -9.39
CA ASP A 131 -11.78 29.63 -9.78
C ASP A 131 -11.14 30.43 -10.93
N ALA A 132 -11.57 30.09 -12.15
CA ALA A 132 -11.17 30.64 -13.44
C ALA A 132 -9.67 30.48 -13.82
N PRO A 133 -9.36 30.19 -15.10
CA PRO A 133 -7.98 30.22 -15.58
C PRO A 133 -7.46 31.65 -15.52
N ASN A 134 -6.51 31.90 -14.62
CA ASN A 134 -5.82 33.18 -14.59
C ASN A 134 -5.01 33.33 -15.89
N VAL A 135 -5.45 34.22 -16.77
CA VAL A 135 -4.86 34.48 -18.11
C VAL A 135 -3.50 35.20 -17.99
N TYR A 136 -3.21 35.82 -16.83
CA TYR A 136 -1.94 36.53 -16.59
C TYR A 136 -1.40 36.26 -15.18
N GLY A 137 -0.21 35.63 -15.09
CA GLY A 137 0.55 35.48 -13.85
C GLY A 137 0.94 34.04 -13.49
N ARG A 138 1.61 33.88 -12.33
CA ARG A 138 2.03 32.57 -11.81
C ARG A 138 0.81 31.74 -11.42
N LYS A 139 0.75 30.47 -11.85
CA LYS A 139 -0.32 29.53 -11.47
C LYS A 139 -0.56 29.56 -9.95
N PRO A 140 -1.82 29.66 -9.49
CA PRO A 140 -2.16 29.54 -8.08
C PRO A 140 -1.59 28.25 -7.49
N SER A 141 -1.25 28.27 -6.20
CA SER A 141 -0.82 27.04 -5.52
C SER A 141 -1.99 26.07 -5.45
N GLU A 142 -1.76 24.79 -5.78
CA GLU A 142 -2.80 23.77 -5.62
C GLU A 142 -3.27 23.69 -4.18
N VAL A 143 -4.59 23.81 -4.02
CA VAL A 143 -5.32 23.66 -2.75
C VAL A 143 -6.04 22.32 -2.79
N TYR A 144 -6.03 21.61 -1.68
CA TYR A 144 -6.71 20.34 -1.49
C TYR A 144 -7.85 20.52 -0.47
N LEU A 145 -8.99 19.92 -0.78
CA LEU A 145 -10.14 19.77 0.11
C LEU A 145 -10.04 18.42 0.81
N THR A 146 -10.28 18.39 2.11
CA THR A 146 -10.36 17.14 2.89
C THR A 146 -11.77 16.58 2.84
N ASN A 147 -11.92 15.27 2.66
CA ASN A 147 -13.22 14.61 2.75
C ASN A 147 -13.80 14.77 4.17
N PRO A 148 -15.01 15.34 4.35
CA PRO A 148 -15.59 15.59 5.67
C PRO A 148 -15.68 14.35 6.57
N VAL A 149 -15.94 13.17 6.00
CA VAL A 149 -16.02 11.89 6.73
C VAL A 149 -14.71 11.57 7.46
N VAL A 150 -13.59 12.06 6.95
CA VAL A 150 -12.26 11.88 7.59
C VAL A 150 -12.14 12.68 8.88
N LEU A 151 -12.85 13.80 8.97
CA LEU A 151 -12.79 14.74 10.08
C LEU A 151 -13.82 14.45 11.18
N GLU A 152 -14.85 13.66 10.86
CA GLU A 152 -15.82 13.15 11.82
C GLU A 152 -15.08 12.34 12.90
N ARG A 153 -15.27 12.71 14.17
CA ARG A 153 -14.77 11.90 15.30
C ARG A 153 -15.50 10.55 15.26
N GLU A 154 -14.75 9.44 15.29
CA GLU A 154 -15.29 8.13 15.70
C GLU A 154 -15.98 8.30 17.06
N GLY A 155 -17.30 8.52 17.07
CA GLY A 155 -18.02 8.85 18.31
C GLY A 155 -19.39 9.52 18.19
N ALA A 156 -20.03 9.56 17.02
CA ALA A 156 -21.42 10.05 16.91
C ALA A 156 -22.18 9.36 15.77
N GLY A 157 -22.48 8.07 15.92
CA GLY A 157 -23.27 7.34 14.93
C GLY A 157 -23.76 6.00 15.47
N GLY A 158 -24.74 6.05 16.40
CA GLY A 158 -25.36 4.84 16.94
C GLY A 158 -26.41 5.08 18.02
N ALA A 159 -27.31 6.04 17.82
CA ALA A 159 -28.60 6.09 18.52
C ALA A 159 -29.59 6.93 17.70
N VAL A 160 -30.28 6.28 16.76
CA VAL A 160 -31.70 6.52 16.44
C VAL A 160 -32.31 5.16 16.12
#